data_AF-A0A2M3ZDP0-F1
#
_entry.id   AF-A0A2M3ZDP0-F1
#
_cell.length_a   1.000
_cell.length_b   1.000
_cell.length_c   1.000
_cell.angle_alpha   90.00
_cell.angle_beta   90.00
_cell.angle_gamma   90.00
#
_symmetry.space_group_name_H-M   'P 1'
#
loop_
_entity.id
_entity.type
_entity.pdbx_description
1 polymer ?
#
loop_
_entity_poly.entity_id
_entity_poly.type
_entity_poly.pdbx_seq_one_letter_code
_entity_poly.pdbx_strand_id
1 'polypeptide(L)'
;PGCVFCTIAAGNDAATEIVFQNERICIFRDIKPASDFHYLAVPKHHVENVNSLTVADKPLLMELKQGLVQVLEGKQVNLEEASFGFHIPPFTTVKHLHMHAIAPVSKMGFVGRMIFRPNTMWFKTDEAVLNSITG
;
A
#
# COMPACT_ATOMS: atom_id res chain seq x y z
N PRO A 1 -19.44 -7.59 -4.61
CA PRO A 1 -19.86 -6.40 -5.38
C PRO A 1 -19.50 -5.11 -4.61
N GLY A 2 -18.89 -4.12 -5.27
CA GLY A 2 -18.70 -2.78 -4.68
C GLY A 2 -17.37 -2.51 -3.96
N CYS A 3 -16.27 -3.17 -4.32
CA CYS A 3 -14.95 -2.78 -3.81
C CYS A 3 -14.50 -1.45 -4.45
N VAL A 4 -14.30 -0.41 -3.62
CA VAL A 4 -13.86 0.91 -4.08
C VAL A 4 -12.48 0.88 -4.76
N PHE A 5 -11.56 0.03 -4.30
CA PHE A 5 -10.23 -0.09 -4.93
C PHE A 5 -10.27 -0.84 -6.26
N CYS A 6 -11.22 -1.77 -6.47
CA CYS A 6 -11.48 -2.32 -7.80
C CYS A 6 -11.99 -1.22 -8.75
N THR A 7 -12.89 -0.35 -8.29
CA THR A 7 -13.40 0.77 -9.09
C THR A 7 -12.28 1.72 -9.51
N ILE A 8 -11.39 2.09 -8.56
CA ILE A 8 -10.22 2.92 -8.83
C ILE A 8 -9.26 2.22 -9.80
N ALA A 9 -8.91 0.95 -9.54
CA ALA A 9 -7.97 0.20 -10.38
C ALA A 9 -8.48 -0.06 -11.80
N ALA A 10 -9.81 -0.01 -12.01
CA ALA A 10 -10.45 -0.08 -13.32
C ALA A 10 -10.55 1.29 -14.03
N GLY A 11 -10.14 2.40 -13.38
CA GLY A 11 -10.25 3.76 -13.92
C GLY A 11 -11.67 4.32 -13.88
N ASN A 12 -12.56 3.75 -13.06
CA ASN A 12 -13.97 4.13 -12.98
C ASN A 12 -14.29 5.07 -11.80
N ASP A 13 -13.25 5.67 -11.19
CA ASP A 13 -13.40 6.72 -10.18
C ASP A 13 -12.67 7.99 -10.61
N ALA A 14 -13.43 8.98 -11.07
CA ALA A 14 -12.88 10.24 -11.58
C ALA A 14 -12.31 11.14 -10.47
N ALA A 15 -12.61 10.88 -9.19
CA ALA A 15 -12.10 11.67 -8.07
C ALA A 15 -10.68 11.26 -7.64
N THR A 16 -10.24 10.06 -8.02
CA THR A 16 -8.94 9.53 -7.60
C THR A 16 -7.89 9.74 -8.68
N GLU A 17 -6.83 10.48 -8.34
CA GLU A 17 -5.65 10.62 -9.18
C GLU A 17 -4.81 9.34 -9.14
N ILE A 18 -4.78 8.62 -10.25
CA ILE A 18 -3.87 7.49 -10.46
C ILE A 18 -2.51 8.06 -10.88
N VAL A 19 -1.48 7.82 -10.06
CA VAL A 19 -0.11 8.31 -10.30
C VAL A 19 0.74 7.30 -11.06
N PHE A 20 0.37 6.03 -11.03
CA PHE A 20 1.00 4.96 -11.81
C PHE A 20 0.02 3.81 -12.02
N GLN A 21 0.05 3.18 -13.18
CA GLN A 21 -0.61 1.90 -13.39
C GLN A 21 0.04 1.10 -14.52
N ASN A 22 -0.04 -0.22 -14.42
CA ASN A 22 0.33 -1.13 -15.50
C ASN A 22 -0.74 -2.23 -15.64
N GLU A 23 -0.41 -3.36 -16.27
CA GLU A 23 -1.35 -4.46 -16.45
C GLU A 23 -1.77 -5.16 -15.13
N ARG A 24 -0.91 -5.12 -14.10
CA ARG A 24 -1.09 -5.89 -12.86
C ARG A 24 -1.42 -5.04 -11.64
N ILE A 25 -0.94 -3.80 -11.57
CA ILE A 25 -1.07 -2.93 -10.39
C ILE A 25 -1.54 -1.52 -10.74
N CYS A 26 -2.08 -0.84 -9.73
CA CYS A 26 -2.50 0.56 -9.77
C CYS A 26 -2.02 1.28 -8.50
N ILE A 27 -1.52 2.50 -8.64
CA ILE A 27 -1.04 3.33 -7.53
C ILE A 27 -1.73 4.68 -7.58
N PHE A 28 -2.24 5.11 -6.44
CA PHE A 28 -2.97 6.37 -6.29
C PHE A 28 -2.69 6.97 -4.92
N ARG A 29 -2.99 8.26 -4.77
CA ARG A 29 -2.81 8.98 -3.51
C ARG A 29 -3.87 8.57 -2.49
N ASP A 30 -3.48 8.35 -1.25
CA ASP A 30 -4.43 8.16 -0.15
C ASP A 30 -5.23 9.45 0.09
N ILE A 31 -6.55 9.33 0.24
CA ILE A 31 -7.46 10.45 0.47
C ILE A 31 -7.27 11.11 1.86
N LYS A 32 -6.64 10.42 2.80
CA LYS A 32 -6.31 10.88 4.16
C LYS A 32 -4.82 10.67 4.42
N PRO A 33 -3.95 11.50 3.81
CA PRO A 33 -2.51 11.32 3.91
C PRO A 33 -2.00 11.47 5.34
N ALA A 34 -1.12 10.56 5.77
CA ALA A 34 -0.53 10.57 7.11
C ALA A 34 0.77 11.38 7.20
N SER A 35 1.37 11.69 6.04
CA SER A 35 2.54 12.54 5.84
C SER A 35 2.42 13.25 4.48
N ASP A 36 3.44 13.97 4.03
CA ASP A 36 3.45 14.71 2.76
C ASP A 36 3.06 13.81 1.57
N PHE A 37 3.65 12.62 1.54
CA PHE A 37 3.39 11.57 0.57
C PHE A 37 2.77 10.37 1.27
N HIS A 38 1.56 10.02 0.85
CA HIS A 38 0.89 8.79 1.26
C HIS A 38 0.24 8.19 0.01
N TYR A 39 0.81 7.11 -0.48
CA TYR A 39 0.36 6.41 -1.68
C TYR A 39 -0.07 4.99 -1.34
N LEU A 40 -1.03 4.48 -2.09
CA LEU A 40 -1.52 3.11 -2.00
C LEU A 40 -1.22 2.41 -3.31
N ALA A 41 -0.53 1.27 -3.27
CA ALA A 41 -0.42 0.35 -4.40
C ALA A 41 -1.35 -0.83 -4.20
N VAL A 42 -2.15 -1.13 -5.23
CA VAL A 42 -3.14 -2.22 -5.21
C VAL A 42 -2.97 -3.12 -6.44
N PRO A 43 -3.23 -4.44 -6.35
CA PRO A 43 -3.40 -5.27 -7.53
C PRO A 43 -4.67 -4.87 -8.29
N LYS A 44 -4.64 -4.99 -9.62
CA LYS A 44 -5.83 -4.79 -10.47
C LYS A 44 -6.86 -5.90 -10.31
N HIS A 45 -6.41 -7.13 -10.09
CA HIS A 45 -7.28 -8.21 -9.65
C HIS A 45 -7.57 -8.08 -8.15
N HIS A 46 -8.73 -8.55 -7.71
CA HIS A 46 -9.14 -8.43 -6.32
C HIS A 46 -8.44 -9.49 -5.45
N VAL A 47 -7.67 -9.03 -4.47
CA VAL A 47 -7.11 -9.83 -3.37
C VAL A 47 -7.64 -9.22 -2.08
N GLU A 48 -8.28 -9.98 -1.19
CA GLU A 48 -9.03 -9.36 -0.09
C GLU A 48 -8.12 -8.62 0.90
N ASN A 49 -7.03 -9.26 1.34
CA ASN A 49 -6.06 -8.71 2.28
C ASN A 49 -4.81 -9.62 2.34
N VAL A 50 -3.89 -9.33 3.27
CA VAL A 50 -2.65 -10.10 3.43
C VAL A 50 -2.85 -11.59 3.78
N ASN A 51 -3.98 -11.97 4.38
CA ASN A 51 -4.27 -13.37 4.72
C ASN A 51 -4.65 -14.21 3.49
N SER A 52 -4.92 -13.57 2.35
CA SER A 52 -5.19 -14.23 1.07
C SER A 52 -3.92 -14.55 0.27
N LEU A 53 -2.75 -14.10 0.74
CA LEU A 53 -1.50 -14.22 0.02
C LEU A 53 -0.89 -15.62 0.17
N THR A 54 -0.34 -16.12 -0.94
CA THR A 54 0.38 -17.38 -1.05
C THR A 54 1.80 -17.15 -1.56
N VAL A 55 2.63 -18.20 -1.60
CA VAL A 55 3.98 -18.13 -2.14
C VAL A 55 3.99 -17.63 -3.60
N ALA A 56 2.93 -17.94 -4.37
CA ALA A 56 2.79 -17.48 -5.75
C ALA A 56 2.60 -15.96 -5.88
N ASP A 57 2.20 -15.27 -4.80
CA ASP A 57 1.95 -13.84 -4.77
C ASP A 57 3.17 -13.01 -4.37
N LYS A 58 4.30 -13.63 -3.99
CA LYS A 58 5.53 -12.91 -3.66
C LYS A 58 5.99 -11.95 -4.79
N PRO A 59 5.98 -12.35 -6.08
CA PRO A 59 6.31 -11.44 -7.17
C PRO A 59 5.38 -10.22 -7.26
N LEU A 60 4.08 -10.39 -6.95
CA LEU A 60 3.13 -9.28 -6.91
C LEU A 60 3.50 -8.27 -5.81
N LEU A 61 3.85 -8.73 -4.60
CA LEU A 61 4.27 -7.84 -3.52
C LEU A 61 5.52 -7.04 -3.87
N MET A 62 6.49 -7.69 -4.53
CA MET A 62 7.70 -7.03 -5.01
C MET A 62 7.38 -5.94 -6.04
N GLU A 63 6.45 -6.21 -6.96
CA GLU A 63 6.01 -5.24 -7.96
C GLU A 63 5.28 -4.05 -7.32
N LEU A 64 4.40 -4.28 -6.32
CA LEU A 64 3.76 -3.20 -5.57
C LEU A 64 4.79 -2.28 -4.92
N LYS A 65 5.79 -2.85 -4.24
CA LYS A 65 6.88 -2.08 -3.62
C LYS A 65 7.68 -1.31 -4.67
N GLN A 66 8.08 -1.97 -5.76
CA GLN A 66 8.87 -1.34 -6.82
C GLN A 66 8.15 -0.16 -7.45
N GLY A 67 6.84 -0.29 -7.74
CA GLY A 67 6.04 0.82 -8.25
C GLY A 67 5.96 1.99 -7.27
N LEU A 68 5.80 1.72 -5.97
CA LEU A 68 5.79 2.78 -4.94
C LEU A 68 7.14 3.49 -4.82
N VAL A 69 8.25 2.73 -4.88
CA VAL A 69 9.61 3.30 -4.90
C VAL A 69 9.78 4.23 -6.10
N GLN A 70 9.41 3.80 -7.31
CA GLN A 70 9.48 4.63 -8.52
C GLN A 70 8.66 5.93 -8.39
N VAL A 71 7.46 5.83 -7.82
CA VAL A 71 6.61 7.01 -7.56
C VAL A 71 7.31 7.98 -6.59
N LEU A 72 7.88 7.48 -5.49
CA LEU A 72 8.58 8.32 -4.51
C LEU A 72 9.88 8.94 -5.05
N GLU A 73 10.67 8.18 -5.82
CA GLU A 73 11.87 8.67 -6.50
C GLU A 73 11.52 9.80 -7.49
N GLY A 74 10.44 9.63 -8.26
CA GLY A 74 9.92 10.67 -9.15
C GLY A 74 9.45 11.95 -8.42
N LYS A 75 9.22 11.88 -7.11
CA LYS A 75 8.94 13.01 -6.22
C LYS A 75 10.16 13.50 -5.45
N GLN A 76 11.35 12.96 -5.75
CA GLN A 76 12.63 13.29 -5.08
C GLN A 76 12.60 13.07 -3.56
N VAL A 77 11.83 12.07 -3.11
CA VAL A 77 11.73 11.70 -1.70
C VAL A 77 12.96 10.87 -1.30
N ASN A 78 13.54 11.16 -0.14
CA ASN A 78 14.53 10.28 0.47
C ASN A 78 13.86 8.96 0.90
N LEU A 79 14.21 7.85 0.24
CA LEU A 79 13.64 6.53 0.54
C LEU A 79 14.00 6.02 1.94
N GLU A 80 15.07 6.53 2.57
CA GLU A 80 15.38 6.22 3.97
C GLU A 80 14.34 6.78 4.94
N GLU A 81 13.59 7.81 4.52
CA GLU A 81 12.45 8.34 5.26
C GLU A 81 11.11 7.75 4.81
N ALA A 82 11.11 6.72 3.96
CA ALA A 82 9.89 6.05 3.52
C ALA A 82 9.57 4.81 4.38
N SER A 83 8.28 4.63 4.68
CA SER A 83 7.75 3.41 5.29
C SER A 83 6.83 2.70 4.33
N PHE A 84 7.03 1.39 4.17
CA PHE A 84 6.19 0.51 3.36
C PHE A 84 5.52 -0.53 4.24
N GLY A 85 4.24 -0.80 4.02
CA GLY A 85 3.56 -1.83 4.81
C GLY A 85 2.08 -1.97 4.55
N PHE A 86 1.47 -2.83 5.36
CA PHE A 86 0.08 -3.25 5.25
C PHE A 86 -0.62 -3.19 6.59
N HIS A 87 -1.87 -2.76 6.59
CA HIS A 87 -2.78 -3.03 7.70
C HIS A 87 -3.12 -4.51 7.79
N ILE A 88 -3.22 -5.03 9.01
CA ILE A 88 -3.50 -6.45 9.30
C ILE A 88 -4.96 -6.61 9.73
N PRO A 89 -5.74 -7.52 9.13
CA PRO A 89 -7.11 -7.80 9.57
C PRO A 89 -7.18 -8.15 11.06
N PRO A 90 -8.22 -7.70 11.80
CA PRO A 90 -9.40 -6.97 11.32
C PRO A 90 -9.20 -5.45 11.18
N PHE A 91 -7.99 -4.92 11.32
CA PHE A 91 -7.69 -3.49 11.32
C PHE A 91 -7.50 -2.88 9.92
N THR A 92 -8.28 -3.34 8.94
CA THR A 92 -8.24 -2.87 7.55
C THR A 92 -9.53 -2.15 7.21
N THR A 93 -9.46 -0.95 6.62
CA THR A 93 -10.64 -0.14 6.25
C THR A 93 -11.25 -0.57 4.91
N VAL A 94 -10.43 -0.99 3.95
CA VAL A 94 -10.86 -1.48 2.64
C VAL A 94 -10.40 -2.91 2.46
N LYS A 95 -11.34 -3.81 2.14
CA LYS A 95 -11.09 -5.22 1.86
C LYS A 95 -10.55 -5.44 0.44
N HIS A 96 -9.41 -4.83 0.14
CA HIS A 96 -8.64 -5.05 -1.07
C HIS A 96 -7.20 -4.78 -0.72
N LEU A 97 -6.30 -5.73 -0.98
CA LEU A 97 -4.89 -5.64 -0.64
C LEU A 97 -4.28 -4.31 -1.12
N HIS A 98 -3.75 -3.52 -0.19
CA HIS A 98 -3.11 -2.26 -0.50
C HIS A 98 -1.84 -2.09 0.32
N MET A 99 -0.72 -1.86 -0.37
CA MET A 99 0.53 -1.50 0.28
C MET A 99 0.56 0.01 0.44
N HIS A 100 0.76 0.49 1.66
CA HIS A 100 1.03 1.88 1.95
C HIS A 100 2.49 2.20 1.64
N ALA A 101 2.75 3.33 0.99
CA ALA A 101 4.02 4.04 1.07
C ALA A 101 3.79 5.40 1.73
N ILE A 102 4.48 5.66 2.84
CA ILE A 102 4.35 6.92 3.58
C ILE A 102 5.72 7.56 3.74
N ALA A 103 5.84 8.81 3.31
CA ALA A 103 7.09 9.55 3.41
C ALA A 103 6.87 11.07 3.51
N PRO A 104 7.77 11.81 4.15
CA PRO A 104 8.78 11.29 5.07
C PRO A 104 8.12 10.89 6.40
N VAL A 105 8.57 9.79 7.03
CA VAL A 105 8.04 9.34 8.32
C VAL A 105 8.24 10.37 9.44
N SER A 106 9.25 11.23 9.32
CA SER A 106 9.57 12.29 10.26
C SER A 106 8.45 13.34 10.37
N LYS A 107 7.71 13.58 9.29
CA LYS A 107 6.55 14.50 9.26
C LYS A 107 5.22 13.88 9.67
N MET A 108 5.19 12.58 9.91
CA MET A 108 3.97 11.91 10.36
C MET A 108 3.54 12.42 11.75
N GLY A 109 2.28 12.83 11.89
CA GLY A 109 1.72 13.28 13.16
C GLY A 109 1.59 12.15 14.21
N PHE A 110 1.36 12.51 15.47
CA PHE A 110 1.31 11.55 16.59
C PHE A 110 0.35 10.37 16.36
N VAL A 111 -0.89 10.65 15.92
CA VAL A 111 -1.88 9.61 15.63
C VAL A 111 -1.44 8.72 14.47
N GLY A 112 -0.90 9.29 13.39
CA GLY A 112 -0.35 8.53 12.28
C GLY A 112 0.77 7.59 12.73
N ARG A 113 1.70 8.07 13.57
CA ARG A 113 2.80 7.24 14.10
C ARG A 113 2.31 6.05 14.92
N MET A 114 1.15 6.15 15.57
CA MET A 114 0.53 5.01 16.26
C MET A 114 -0.10 4.03 15.27
N ILE A 115 -0.84 4.53 14.28
CA ILE A 115 -1.54 3.72 13.26
C ILE A 115 -0.55 2.94 12.40
N PHE A 116 0.50 3.59 11.92
CA PHE A 116 1.50 3.01 11.00
C PHE A 116 2.75 2.50 11.72
N ARG A 117 2.65 2.25 13.03
CA ARG A 117 3.76 1.70 13.81
C ARG A 117 4.13 0.30 13.27
N PRO A 118 5.37 0.11 12.78
CA PRO A 118 5.80 -1.16 12.22
C PRO A 118 5.70 -2.32 13.21
N ASN A 119 5.39 -3.50 12.69
CA ASN A 119 5.42 -4.79 13.40
C ASN A 119 4.51 -4.83 14.64
N THR A 120 3.34 -4.22 14.54
CA THR A 120 2.24 -4.32 15.51
C THR A 120 1.21 -5.35 15.05
N MET A 121 0.21 -5.64 15.88
CA MET A 121 -0.89 -6.52 15.50
C MET A 121 -1.84 -5.91 14.43
N TRP A 122 -1.72 -4.61 14.14
CA TRP A 122 -2.57 -3.90 13.17
C TRP A 122 -1.82 -3.35 11.95
N PHE A 123 -0.49 -3.28 11.98
CA PHE A 123 0.33 -2.85 10.84
C PHE A 123 1.68 -3.59 10.81
N LYS A 124 2.01 -4.20 9.66
CA LYS A 124 3.29 -4.87 9.41
C LYS A 124 4.00 -4.26 8.22
N THR A 125 5.33 -4.30 8.23
CA THR A 125 6.12 -3.91 7.06
C THR A 125 5.88 -4.89 5.90
N ASP A 126 6.14 -4.43 4.69
CA ASP A 126 6.13 -5.26 3.50
C ASP A 126 7.06 -6.47 3.63
N GLU A 127 8.24 -6.30 4.22
CA GLU A 127 9.20 -7.38 4.49
C GLU A 127 8.64 -8.41 5.50
N ALA A 128 7.99 -7.95 6.56
CA ALA A 128 7.38 -8.83 7.55
C ALA A 128 6.22 -9.65 6.95
N VAL A 129 5.42 -9.04 6.05
CA VAL A 129 4.38 -9.76 5.29
C VAL A 129 5.02 -10.76 4.34
N LEU A 130 6.02 -10.36 3.55
CA LEU A 130 6.72 -11.21 2.58
C LEU A 130 7.33 -12.46 3.25
N ASN A 131 7.94 -12.28 4.43
CA ASN A 131 8.55 -13.35 5.21
C ASN A 131 7.52 -14.26 5.90
N SER A 132 6.30 -13.77 6.14
CA SER A 132 5.21 -14.58 6.72
C SER A 132 4.55 -15.52 5.72
N ILE A 133 4.76 -15.29 4.41
CA ILE A 133 4.24 -16.16 3.35
C ILE A 133 5.15 -17.40 3.26
N THR A 134 4.71 -18.47 3.92
CA THR A 134 5.31 -19.80 3.87
C THR A 134 4.54 -20.70 2.89
N GLY A 135 5.25 -21.66 2.29
CA GLY A 135 4.65 -22.72 1.48
C GLY A 135 4.16 -23.88 2.33
#